data_AF-A0A6J1N6N8-F1
#
_entry.id   AF-A0A6J1N6N8-F1
#
_cell.length_a   1.000
_cell.length_b   1.000
_cell.length_c   1.000
_cell.angle_alpha   90.00
_cell.angle_beta   90.00
_cell.angle_gamma   90.00
#
_symmetry.space_group_name_H-M   'P 1'
#
loop_
_entity.id
_entity.type
_entity.pdbx_description
1 polymer ?
#
loop_
_entity_poly.entity_id
_entity_poly.type
_entity_poly.pdbx_seq_one_letter_code
_entity_poly.pdbx_strand_id
1 'polypeptide(L)'
;MKVIILALCIIALAFAEDKYDSSSDDIDLSEVLGNDRLIAAYSKCLLDKGACTPEVKKLKEKLPEVLETRCGKCTNKQKQIGKQLISEIKTKHPETWSQLAAFYDPQGKYKQSLEEFLKSAKMLSYVFILVLVTSLVMAEFYSSRYDDFDIQPLLENDRILLGYTKCFLDQGPCTAEAKDFKKAIPESVETTCGKCTPKQKQLIREVIRAVMTNHPEAWKQLVDKYDKDYQYRGSFNEFIQSND
;
A
#
# COMPACT_ATOMS: atom_id res chain seq x y z
N MET A 1 -45.61 10.19 9.23
CA MET A 1 -44.51 9.27 8.86
C MET A 1 -43.48 9.39 9.98
N LYS A 2 -43.65 8.60 11.06
CA LYS A 2 -42.92 7.33 11.31
C LYS A 2 -41.41 7.62 11.42
N VAL A 3 -40.90 7.93 12.62
CA VAL A 3 -40.24 6.99 13.59
C VAL A 3 -39.02 6.32 12.95
N ILE A 4 -37.85 6.31 13.66
CA ILE A 4 -36.51 5.73 13.35
C ILE A 4 -35.47 6.89 13.22
N ILE A 5 -34.51 7.20 14.10
CA ILE A 5 -33.86 6.50 15.23
C ILE A 5 -33.35 7.52 16.25
N LEU A 6 -33.88 7.42 17.46
CA LEU A 6 -33.23 7.80 18.71
C LEU A 6 -32.74 6.46 19.28
N ALA A 7 -31.53 6.03 18.90
CA ALA A 7 -30.88 4.83 19.44
C ALA A 7 -29.38 4.86 19.14
N LEU A 8 -28.60 4.55 20.17
CA LEU A 8 -27.15 4.28 20.20
C LEU A 8 -26.20 5.45 20.52
N CYS A 9 -26.62 6.33 21.44
CA CYS A 9 -25.71 6.88 22.47
C CYS A 9 -25.46 5.89 23.64
N ILE A 10 -25.62 4.57 23.41
CA ILE A 10 -25.39 3.52 24.41
C ILE A 10 -24.60 2.39 23.75
N ILE A 11 -23.33 2.61 23.41
CA ILE A 11 -22.25 1.64 23.63
C ILE A 11 -20.98 2.44 23.98
N ALA A 12 -21.09 3.30 24.99
CA ALA A 12 -20.00 3.51 25.94
C ALA A 12 -20.05 2.37 26.98
N LEU A 13 -20.24 1.12 26.52
CA LEU A 13 -19.82 -0.01 27.33
C LEU A 13 -18.31 0.02 27.24
N ALA A 14 -17.70 0.57 28.28
CA ALA A 14 -16.39 0.14 28.72
C ALA A 14 -16.39 -1.39 28.66
N PHE A 15 -15.88 -1.95 27.56
CA PHE A 15 -15.25 -3.24 27.62
C PHE A 15 -14.07 -3.00 28.56
N ALA A 16 -14.27 -3.24 29.85
CA ALA A 16 -13.19 -3.74 30.66
C ALA A 16 -12.73 -5.00 29.92
N GLU A 17 -11.76 -4.83 29.02
CA GLU A 17 -11.14 -5.91 28.31
C GLU A 17 -10.53 -6.80 29.40
N ASP A 18 -11.18 -7.93 29.72
CA ASP A 18 -10.72 -8.97 30.66
C ASP A 18 -9.47 -9.64 30.07
N LYS A 19 -8.40 -8.87 29.96
CA LYS A 19 -7.11 -9.26 29.41
C LYS A 19 -6.26 -9.83 30.51
N TYR A 20 -5.34 -10.71 30.14
CA TYR A 20 -4.29 -11.11 31.04
C TYR A 20 -3.47 -9.90 31.48
N ASP A 21 -3.06 -9.93 32.74
CA ASP A 21 -2.15 -8.96 33.34
C ASP A 21 -0.95 -8.68 32.42
N SER A 22 -0.67 -7.40 32.21
CA SER A 22 0.40 -6.92 31.33
C SER A 22 1.78 -6.99 31.99
N SER A 23 1.89 -7.52 33.22
CA SER A 23 3.19 -7.64 33.91
C SER A 23 4.23 -8.47 33.13
N SER A 24 3.79 -9.36 32.24
CA SER A 24 4.66 -10.16 31.36
C SER A 24 4.93 -9.54 30.00
N ASP A 25 4.43 -8.32 29.76
CA ASP A 25 4.52 -7.69 28.44
C ASP A 25 5.94 -7.16 28.18
N ASP A 26 6.76 -6.89 29.19
CA ASP A 26 8.14 -6.35 29.05
C ASP A 26 9.25 -7.42 29.04
N ILE A 27 8.91 -8.68 28.79
CA ILE A 27 9.91 -9.75 28.69
C ILE A 27 10.75 -9.57 27.41
N ASP A 28 12.07 -9.48 27.58
CA ASP A 28 13.01 -9.57 26.47
C ASP A 28 13.14 -11.02 26.00
N LEU A 29 12.61 -11.31 24.82
CA LEU A 29 12.65 -12.65 24.24
C LEU A 29 14.03 -13.04 23.70
N SER A 30 14.95 -12.10 23.52
CA SER A 30 16.25 -12.36 22.90
C SER A 30 17.10 -13.36 23.72
N GLU A 31 17.04 -13.27 25.05
CA GLU A 31 17.73 -14.18 25.95
C GLU A 31 17.20 -15.62 25.86
N VAL A 32 15.87 -15.78 25.76
CA VAL A 32 15.22 -17.10 25.67
C VAL A 32 15.43 -17.71 24.28
N LEU A 33 15.19 -16.93 23.22
CA LEU A 33 15.31 -17.40 21.83
C LEU A 33 16.75 -17.67 21.40
N GLY A 34 17.73 -17.02 22.05
CA GLY A 34 19.15 -17.23 21.81
C GLY A 34 19.75 -18.42 22.55
N ASN A 35 18.99 -19.13 23.39
CA ASN A 35 19.52 -20.15 24.29
C ASN A 35 18.74 -21.48 24.19
N ASP A 36 19.27 -22.39 23.36
CA ASP A 36 18.70 -23.73 23.14
C ASP A 36 18.49 -24.53 24.44
N ARG A 37 19.33 -24.32 25.47
CA ARG A 37 19.18 -25.01 26.76
C ARG A 37 17.93 -24.52 27.50
N LEU A 38 17.65 -23.22 27.46
CA LEU A 38 16.43 -22.64 28.04
C LEU A 38 15.19 -23.14 27.28
N ILE A 39 15.21 -23.12 25.95
CA ILE A 39 14.12 -23.65 25.11
C ILE A 39 13.84 -25.12 25.47
N ALA A 40 14.88 -25.94 25.60
CA ALA A 40 14.73 -27.35 25.97
C ALA A 40 14.17 -27.52 27.39
N ALA A 41 14.64 -26.75 28.37
CA ALA A 41 14.16 -26.79 29.75
C ALA A 41 12.67 -26.38 29.85
N TYR A 42 12.30 -25.27 29.22
CA TYR A 42 10.93 -24.78 29.18
C TYR A 42 10.02 -25.76 28.43
N SER A 43 10.46 -26.31 27.31
CA SER A 43 9.69 -27.31 26.57
C SER A 43 9.45 -28.57 27.40
N LYS A 44 10.45 -29.02 28.19
CA LYS A 44 10.26 -30.13 29.13
C LYS A 44 9.22 -29.81 30.21
N CYS A 45 9.24 -28.61 30.78
CA CYS A 45 8.20 -28.16 31.71
C CYS A 45 6.80 -28.21 31.06
N LEU A 46 6.67 -27.67 29.84
CA LEU A 46 5.41 -27.65 29.09
C LEU A 46 4.90 -29.05 28.74
N LEU A 47 5.78 -30.05 28.66
CA LEU A 47 5.44 -31.45 28.37
C LEU A 47 5.28 -32.33 29.62
N ASP A 48 5.28 -31.76 30.83
CA ASP A 48 5.28 -32.52 32.10
C ASP A 48 6.51 -33.43 32.31
N LYS A 49 7.65 -33.07 31.71
CA LYS A 49 8.90 -33.86 31.72
C LYS A 49 10.05 -33.19 32.47
N GLY A 50 9.81 -32.10 33.19
CA GLY A 50 10.86 -31.37 33.89
C GLY A 50 10.35 -30.29 34.84
N ALA A 51 11.26 -29.67 35.57
CA ALA A 51 10.96 -28.57 36.48
C ALA A 51 10.47 -27.33 35.74
N CYS A 52 9.55 -26.60 36.37
CA CYS A 52 8.98 -25.36 35.85
C CYS A 52 9.41 -24.17 36.71
N THR A 53 9.78 -23.06 36.08
CA THR A 53 9.83 -21.78 36.78
C THR A 53 8.39 -21.27 37.02
N PRO A 54 8.16 -20.37 37.98
CA PRO A 54 6.83 -19.81 38.23
C PRO A 54 6.19 -19.19 36.98
N GLU A 55 6.97 -18.55 36.12
CA GLU A 55 6.53 -17.89 34.89
C GLU A 55 6.03 -18.91 33.86
N VAL A 56 6.84 -19.93 33.58
CA VAL A 56 6.47 -20.98 32.62
C VAL A 56 5.33 -21.83 33.15
N LYS A 57 5.23 -22.02 34.47
CA LYS A 57 4.10 -22.70 35.11
C LYS A 57 2.78 -21.96 34.87
N LYS A 58 2.76 -20.63 35.07
CA LYS A 58 1.57 -19.80 34.77
C LYS A 58 1.19 -19.87 33.29
N LEU A 59 2.17 -19.84 32.39
CA LEU A 59 1.93 -19.99 30.95
C LEU A 59 1.31 -21.36 30.65
N LYS A 60 1.90 -22.42 31.16
CA LYS A 60 1.45 -23.81 30.99
C LYS A 60 -0.01 -24.01 31.38
N GLU A 61 -0.40 -23.48 32.54
CA GLU A 61 -1.77 -23.58 33.06
C GLU A 61 -2.79 -22.88 32.16
N LYS A 62 -2.38 -21.80 31.47
CA LYS A 62 -3.23 -21.02 30.56
C LYS A 62 -3.24 -21.52 29.11
N LEU A 63 -2.26 -22.32 28.69
CA LEU A 63 -2.13 -22.77 27.30
C LEU A 63 -3.40 -23.43 26.73
N PRO A 64 -4.12 -24.31 27.45
CA PRO A 64 -5.36 -24.90 26.94
C PRO A 64 -6.43 -23.84 26.62
N GLU A 65 -6.64 -22.88 27.53
CA GLU A 65 -7.59 -21.77 27.34
C GLU A 65 -7.16 -20.88 26.16
N VAL A 66 -5.85 -20.58 26.06
CA VAL A 66 -5.30 -19.75 24.99
C VAL A 66 -5.52 -20.40 23.62
N LEU A 67 -5.33 -21.72 23.50
CA LEU A 67 -5.57 -22.45 22.25
C LEU A 67 -7.05 -22.48 21.91
N GLU A 68 -7.91 -22.75 22.89
CA GLU A 68 -9.36 -22.81 22.69
C GLU A 68 -9.95 -21.46 22.28
N THR A 69 -9.54 -20.38 22.94
CA THR A 69 -10.06 -19.02 22.72
C THR A 69 -9.29 -18.24 21.66
N ARG A 70 -8.27 -18.85 21.03
CA ARG A 70 -7.35 -18.19 20.09
C ARG A 70 -6.73 -16.91 20.67
N CYS A 71 -6.26 -17.00 21.92
CA CYS A 71 -5.68 -15.89 22.67
C CYS A 71 -6.67 -14.73 22.86
N GLY A 72 -7.95 -15.03 23.16
CA GLY A 72 -9.01 -14.03 23.30
C GLY A 72 -8.71 -12.98 24.38
N LYS A 73 -8.14 -13.42 25.50
CA LYS A 73 -7.72 -12.59 26.63
C LYS A 73 -6.28 -12.06 26.54
N CYS A 74 -5.55 -12.38 25.48
CA CYS A 74 -4.16 -11.91 25.37
C CYS A 74 -4.09 -10.45 24.95
N THR A 75 -3.09 -9.74 25.49
CA THR A 75 -2.71 -8.40 25.00
C THR A 75 -2.10 -8.50 23.59
N ASN A 76 -2.04 -7.37 22.87
CA ASN A 76 -1.39 -7.35 21.56
C ASN A 76 0.09 -7.72 21.66
N LYS A 77 0.78 -7.33 22.73
CA LYS A 77 2.19 -7.67 22.96
C LYS A 77 2.37 -9.16 23.23
N GLN A 78 1.52 -9.76 24.07
CA GLN A 78 1.50 -11.21 24.31
C GLN A 78 1.26 -12.01 23.03
N LYS A 79 0.36 -11.53 22.15
CA LYS A 79 0.13 -12.15 20.84
C LYS A 79 1.38 -12.10 19.96
N GLN A 80 2.09 -10.98 19.92
CA GLN A 80 3.33 -10.86 19.14
C GLN A 80 4.44 -11.75 19.69
N ILE A 81 4.64 -11.74 21.01
CA ILE A 81 5.58 -12.60 21.72
C ILE A 81 5.29 -14.07 21.41
N GLY A 82 4.03 -14.50 21.54
CA GLY A 82 3.60 -15.86 21.24
C GLY A 82 3.86 -16.26 19.78
N LYS A 83 3.59 -15.35 18.82
CA LYS A 83 3.90 -15.62 17.40
C LYS A 83 5.39 -15.83 17.19
N GLN A 84 6.24 -14.97 17.75
CA GLN A 84 7.68 -15.06 17.60
C GLN A 84 8.23 -16.36 18.18
N LEU A 85 7.82 -16.72 19.40
CA LEU A 85 8.20 -17.99 20.05
C LEU A 85 7.77 -19.20 19.23
N ILE A 86 6.51 -19.24 18.77
CA ILE A 86 5.99 -20.37 17.99
C ILE A 86 6.71 -20.47 16.65
N SER A 87 6.95 -19.36 15.96
CA SER A 87 7.70 -19.35 14.70
C SER A 87 9.13 -19.84 14.90
N GLU A 88 9.83 -19.37 15.93
CA GLU A 88 11.21 -19.79 16.19
C GLU A 88 11.29 -21.28 16.54
N ILE A 89 10.44 -21.76 17.44
CA ILE A 89 10.43 -23.18 17.85
C ILE A 89 10.08 -24.06 16.65
N LYS A 90 9.10 -23.68 15.82
CA LYS A 90 8.73 -24.43 14.63
C LYS A 90 9.86 -24.50 13.60
N THR A 91 10.67 -23.45 13.47
CA THR A 91 11.76 -23.36 12.49
C THR A 91 13.05 -24.00 12.99
N LYS A 92 13.49 -23.69 14.22
CA LYS A 92 14.77 -24.13 14.77
C LYS A 92 14.69 -25.44 15.56
N HIS A 93 13.54 -25.78 16.12
CA HIS A 93 13.34 -26.98 16.95
C HIS A 93 12.10 -27.80 16.51
N PRO A 94 12.06 -28.28 15.25
CA PRO A 94 10.88 -28.92 14.67
C PRO A 94 10.45 -30.19 15.44
N GLU A 95 11.38 -30.94 16.02
CA GLU A 95 11.06 -32.10 16.85
C GLU A 95 10.36 -31.68 18.16
N THR A 96 10.88 -30.66 18.84
CA THR A 96 10.26 -30.10 20.05
C THR A 96 8.88 -29.54 19.75
N TRP A 97 8.72 -28.85 18.61
CA TRP A 97 7.43 -28.38 18.12
C TRP A 97 6.43 -29.53 17.94
N SER A 98 6.87 -30.62 17.29
CA SER A 98 6.02 -31.80 17.06
C SER A 98 5.52 -32.41 18.37
N GLN A 99 6.39 -32.52 19.38
CA GLN A 99 6.01 -33.03 20.70
C GLN A 99 4.99 -32.13 21.40
N LEU A 100 5.20 -30.81 21.36
CA LEU A 100 4.28 -29.84 21.95
C LEU A 100 2.92 -29.87 21.25
N ALA A 101 2.91 -29.90 19.91
CA ALA A 101 1.68 -29.97 19.13
C ALA A 101 0.91 -31.26 19.43
N ALA A 102 1.59 -32.41 19.52
CA ALA A 102 0.94 -33.67 19.88
C ALA A 102 0.40 -33.69 21.32
N PHE A 103 1.06 -33.01 22.26
CA PHE A 103 0.63 -32.93 23.65
C PHE A 103 -0.60 -32.03 23.84
N TYR A 104 -0.59 -30.83 23.24
CA TYR A 104 -1.65 -29.82 23.43
C TYR A 104 -2.79 -29.90 22.40
N ASP A 105 -2.55 -30.49 21.24
CA ASP A 105 -3.54 -30.63 20.16
C ASP A 105 -3.43 -32.00 19.44
N PRO A 106 -3.63 -33.12 20.16
CA PRO A 106 -3.47 -34.47 19.60
C PRO A 106 -4.44 -34.77 18.43
N GLN A 107 -5.58 -34.08 18.39
CA GLN A 107 -6.59 -34.23 17.33
C GLN A 107 -6.41 -33.22 16.20
N GLY A 108 -5.47 -32.27 16.31
CA GLY A 108 -5.25 -31.23 15.31
C GLY A 108 -6.37 -30.19 15.20
N LYS A 109 -7.21 -30.05 16.23
CA LYS A 109 -8.37 -29.13 16.28
C LYS A 109 -7.95 -27.67 16.10
N TYR A 110 -6.77 -27.28 16.58
CA TYR A 110 -6.31 -25.90 16.59
C TYR A 110 -5.30 -25.57 15.47
N LYS A 111 -4.80 -26.59 14.76
CA LYS A 111 -3.77 -26.46 13.72
C LYS A 111 -4.06 -25.34 12.72
N GLN A 112 -5.26 -25.33 12.11
CA GLN A 112 -5.61 -24.31 11.12
C GLN A 112 -5.68 -22.91 11.73
N SER A 113 -6.35 -22.77 12.87
CA SER A 113 -6.48 -21.47 13.55
C SER A 113 -5.14 -20.90 14.01
N LEU A 114 -4.20 -21.78 14.40
CA LEU A 114 -2.84 -21.39 14.74
C LEU A 114 -2.07 -20.94 13.50
N GLU A 115 -2.19 -21.63 12.37
CA GLU A 115 -1.57 -21.20 11.12
C GLU A 115 -2.08 -19.82 10.65
N GLU A 116 -3.38 -19.59 10.77
CA GLU A 116 -4.00 -18.28 10.50
C GLU A 116 -3.47 -17.21 11.47
N PHE A 117 -3.39 -17.52 12.75
CA PHE A 117 -2.82 -16.64 13.77
C PHE A 117 -1.38 -16.24 13.43
N LEU A 118 -0.52 -17.19 13.03
CA LEU A 118 0.86 -16.90 12.63
C LEU A 118 0.95 -16.08 11.34
N LYS A 119 0.05 -16.33 10.36
CA LYS A 119 0.01 -15.57 9.09
C LYS A 119 -0.50 -14.13 9.26
N SER A 120 -1.36 -13.87 10.24
CA SER A 120 -1.96 -12.55 10.46
C SER A 120 -0.96 -11.42 10.77
N ALA A 121 0.30 -11.74 11.15
CA ALA A 121 1.35 -10.72 11.31
C ALA A 121 1.93 -10.21 9.98
N LYS A 122 1.91 -11.02 8.91
CA LYS A 122 2.44 -10.62 7.59
C LYS A 122 1.45 -9.74 6.82
N MET A 123 0.15 -9.89 7.07
CA MET A 123 -0.90 -9.05 6.47
C MET A 123 -0.74 -7.58 6.84
N LEU A 124 -0.41 -7.25 8.09
CA LEU A 124 -0.17 -5.86 8.49
C LEU A 124 1.06 -5.26 7.82
N SER A 125 2.14 -6.02 7.63
CA SER A 125 3.35 -5.55 6.92
C SER A 125 3.09 -5.32 5.43
N TYR A 126 2.40 -6.23 4.75
CA TYR A 126 2.04 -6.06 3.33
C TYR A 126 0.98 -4.96 3.11
N VAL A 127 0.00 -4.82 4.01
CA VAL A 127 -0.99 -3.74 3.96
C VAL A 127 -0.33 -2.39 4.25
N PHE A 128 0.62 -2.31 5.18
CA PHE A 128 1.34 -1.07 5.46
C PHE A 128 2.29 -0.68 4.30
N ILE A 129 2.93 -1.65 3.65
CA ILE A 129 3.73 -1.42 2.42
C ILE A 129 2.82 -1.03 1.24
N LEU A 130 1.67 -1.68 1.07
CA LEU A 130 0.69 -1.33 0.03
C LEU A 130 0.09 0.07 0.27
N VAL A 131 -0.21 0.41 1.51
CA VAL A 131 -0.72 1.74 1.92
C VAL A 131 0.36 2.81 1.83
N LEU A 132 1.63 2.49 2.11
CA LEU A 132 2.76 3.39 1.88
C LEU A 132 2.97 3.64 0.38
N VAL A 133 2.90 2.60 -0.46
CA VAL A 133 2.99 2.71 -1.91
C VAL A 133 1.80 3.49 -2.50
N THR A 134 0.59 3.36 -1.96
CA THR A 134 -0.54 4.22 -2.38
C THR A 134 -0.45 5.64 -1.85
N SER A 135 0.14 5.86 -0.66
CA SER A 135 0.37 7.21 -0.11
C SER A 135 1.53 7.96 -0.77
N LEU A 136 2.43 7.26 -1.48
CA LEU A 136 3.49 7.86 -2.29
C LEU A 136 2.99 8.40 -3.63
N VAL A 137 1.73 8.15 -4.01
CA VAL A 137 1.10 8.89 -5.12
C VAL A 137 0.53 10.20 -4.56
N MET A 138 1.41 11.05 -4.04
CA MET A 138 1.17 12.49 -4.22
C MET A 138 1.11 12.67 -5.73
N ALA A 139 -0.04 13.06 -6.28
CA ALA A 139 -0.14 13.40 -7.69
C ALA A 139 0.88 14.52 -7.93
N GLU A 140 2.04 14.19 -8.48
CA GLU A 140 3.06 15.14 -8.90
C GLU A 140 2.51 15.87 -10.12
N PHE A 141 1.61 16.82 -9.89
CA PHE A 141 1.14 17.66 -10.97
C PHE A 141 2.31 18.51 -11.50
N TYR A 142 2.33 18.75 -12.80
CA TYR A 142 3.13 19.81 -13.38
C TYR A 142 2.81 21.13 -12.67
N SER A 143 3.80 22.04 -12.65
CA SER A 143 3.67 23.32 -11.99
C SER A 143 2.36 24.01 -12.39
N SER A 144 1.51 24.29 -11.40
CA SER A 144 0.21 24.94 -11.60
C SER A 144 0.31 26.36 -12.15
N ARG A 145 1.53 26.91 -12.30
CA ARG A 145 1.77 28.22 -12.92
C ARG A 145 1.24 28.34 -14.35
N TYR A 146 0.97 27.21 -15.02
CA TYR A 146 0.45 27.15 -16.38
C TYR A 146 -1.04 26.80 -16.44
N ASP A 147 -1.72 26.66 -15.30
CA ASP A 147 -3.17 26.42 -15.26
C ASP A 147 -3.95 27.61 -15.84
N ASP A 148 -3.41 28.83 -15.73
CA ASP A 148 -3.97 30.07 -16.26
C ASP A 148 -3.25 30.54 -17.54
N PHE A 149 -2.57 29.64 -18.26
CA PHE A 149 -1.91 30.00 -19.52
C PHE A 149 -2.95 30.38 -20.58
N ASP A 150 -2.84 31.60 -21.13
CA ASP A 150 -3.75 32.10 -22.15
C ASP A 150 -3.48 31.46 -23.51
N ILE A 151 -4.37 30.55 -23.91
CA ILE A 151 -4.31 29.88 -25.21
C ILE A 151 -5.02 30.64 -26.33
N GLN A 152 -5.78 31.71 -26.05
CA GLN A 152 -6.52 32.43 -27.10
C GLN A 152 -5.61 32.93 -28.23
N PRO A 153 -4.43 33.52 -27.95
CA PRO A 153 -3.50 33.91 -29.00
C PRO A 153 -3.00 32.73 -29.86
N LEU A 154 -2.95 31.52 -29.30
CA LEU A 154 -2.59 30.31 -30.06
C LEU A 154 -3.75 29.84 -30.94
N LEU A 155 -5.00 30.00 -30.49
CA LEU A 155 -6.18 29.59 -31.24
C LEU A 155 -6.55 30.58 -32.36
N GLU A 156 -6.31 31.87 -32.16
CA GLU A 156 -6.70 32.93 -33.09
C GLU A 156 -5.61 33.33 -34.10
N ASN A 157 -4.35 32.96 -33.83
CA ASN A 157 -3.21 33.38 -34.65
C ASN A 157 -2.29 32.22 -35.05
N ASP A 158 -2.45 31.78 -36.30
CA ASP A 158 -1.66 30.70 -36.91
C ASP A 158 -0.14 30.95 -36.82
N ARG A 159 0.31 32.21 -36.86
CA ARG A 159 1.74 32.53 -36.75
C ARG A 159 2.27 32.18 -35.36
N ILE A 160 1.47 32.43 -34.31
CA ILE A 160 1.84 32.11 -32.94
C ILE A 160 1.82 30.59 -32.77
N LEU A 161 0.74 29.93 -33.17
CA LEU A 161 0.58 28.48 -33.09
C LEU A 161 1.72 27.73 -33.80
N LEU A 162 2.01 28.09 -35.06
CA LEU A 162 3.10 27.49 -35.83
C LEU A 162 4.48 27.84 -35.27
N GLY A 163 4.61 28.97 -34.55
CA GLY A 163 5.82 29.29 -33.79
C GLY A 163 6.09 28.25 -32.69
N TYR A 164 5.06 27.91 -31.91
CA TYR A 164 5.13 26.84 -30.90
C TYR A 164 5.39 25.48 -31.55
N THR A 165 4.69 25.14 -32.63
CA THR A 165 4.90 23.88 -33.35
C THR A 165 6.33 23.74 -33.87
N LYS A 166 6.90 24.79 -34.46
CA LYS A 166 8.30 24.79 -34.91
C LYS A 166 9.28 24.61 -33.75
N CYS A 167 9.02 25.27 -32.61
CA CYS A 167 9.81 25.03 -31.40
C CYS A 167 9.78 23.56 -30.99
N PHE A 168 8.60 22.93 -30.92
CA PHE A 168 8.44 21.52 -30.57
C PHE A 168 9.13 20.61 -31.58
N LEU A 169 9.15 20.99 -32.86
CA LEU A 169 9.83 20.27 -33.93
C LEU A 169 11.35 20.50 -34.02
N ASP A 170 11.95 21.34 -33.17
CA ASP A 170 13.36 21.77 -33.30
C ASP A 170 13.68 22.57 -34.59
N GLN A 171 12.67 23.24 -35.15
CA GLN A 171 12.76 23.98 -36.42
C GLN A 171 12.73 25.50 -36.23
N GLY A 172 12.81 26.00 -34.99
CA GLY A 172 12.70 27.43 -34.73
C GLY A 172 13.01 27.81 -33.28
N PRO A 173 12.97 29.13 -32.97
CA PRO A 173 13.19 29.61 -31.62
C PRO A 173 12.07 29.15 -30.68
N CYS A 174 12.41 28.98 -29.41
CA CYS A 174 11.47 28.65 -28.35
C CYS A 174 11.42 29.77 -27.31
N THR A 175 10.21 30.20 -26.92
CA THR A 175 10.00 31.03 -25.72
C THR A 175 10.33 30.23 -24.45
N ALA A 176 10.38 30.90 -23.30
CA ALA A 176 10.66 30.22 -22.04
C ALA A 176 9.58 29.17 -21.72
N GLU A 177 8.32 29.52 -21.92
CA GLU A 177 7.14 28.68 -21.70
C GLU A 177 7.13 27.50 -22.67
N ALA A 178 7.40 27.75 -23.96
CA ALA A 178 7.45 26.69 -24.96
C ALA A 178 8.58 25.68 -24.69
N LYS A 179 9.70 26.10 -24.09
CA LYS A 179 10.76 25.17 -23.67
C LYS A 179 10.30 24.25 -22.54
N ASP A 180 9.52 24.77 -21.59
CA ASP A 180 8.99 23.97 -20.49
C ASP A 180 7.99 22.94 -21.01
N PHE A 181 7.05 23.36 -21.86
CA PHE A 181 6.09 22.45 -22.50
C PHE A 181 6.80 21.38 -23.33
N LYS A 182 7.76 21.79 -24.17
CA LYS A 182 8.52 20.87 -25.02
C LYS A 182 9.21 19.74 -24.24
N LYS A 183 9.73 20.05 -23.05
CA LYS A 183 10.36 19.05 -22.17
C LYS A 183 9.34 18.06 -21.60
N ALA A 184 8.11 18.52 -21.36
CA ALA A 184 7.03 17.70 -20.81
C ALA A 184 6.33 16.82 -21.86
N ILE A 185 6.38 17.17 -23.15
CA ILE A 185 5.66 16.45 -24.22
C ILE A 185 5.93 14.92 -24.22
N PRO A 186 7.18 14.42 -24.18
CA PRO A 186 7.42 12.98 -24.26
C PRO A 186 6.72 12.19 -23.14
N GLU A 187 6.86 12.66 -21.89
CA GLU A 187 6.22 12.03 -20.74
C GLU A 187 4.70 12.21 -20.76
N SER A 188 4.21 13.37 -21.22
CA SER A 188 2.78 13.64 -21.29
C SER A 188 2.09 12.77 -22.35
N VAL A 189 2.77 12.45 -23.45
CA VAL A 189 2.28 11.51 -24.46
C VAL A 189 2.26 10.09 -23.91
N GLU A 190 3.35 9.64 -23.29
CA GLU A 190 3.47 8.29 -22.73
C GLU A 190 2.44 8.03 -21.62
N THR A 191 2.22 9.01 -20.75
CA THR A 191 1.35 8.89 -19.57
C THR A 191 -0.06 9.39 -19.79
N THR A 192 -0.41 9.85 -21.01
CA THR A 192 -1.70 10.47 -21.31
C THR A 192 -2.01 11.64 -20.36
N CYS A 193 -1.04 12.54 -20.22
CA CYS A 193 -1.08 13.70 -19.34
C CYS A 193 -1.25 13.30 -17.85
N GLY A 194 -0.56 12.25 -17.40
CA GLY A 194 -0.69 11.69 -16.05
C GLY A 194 -0.37 12.68 -14.94
N LYS A 195 0.53 13.63 -15.21
CA LYS A 195 0.91 14.72 -14.31
C LYS A 195 0.20 16.05 -14.61
N CYS A 196 -0.74 16.10 -15.54
CA CYS A 196 -1.43 17.35 -15.86
C CYS A 196 -2.58 17.64 -14.89
N THR A 197 -2.72 18.90 -14.50
CA THR A 197 -3.92 19.34 -13.77
C THR A 197 -5.17 19.22 -14.65
N PRO A 198 -6.39 19.12 -14.11
CA PRO A 198 -7.61 19.10 -14.91
C PRO A 198 -7.69 20.29 -15.88
N LYS A 199 -7.24 21.46 -15.44
CA LYS A 199 -7.22 22.67 -16.28
C LYS A 199 -6.22 22.56 -17.43
N GLN A 200 -5.01 22.06 -17.17
CA GLN A 200 -4.02 21.81 -18.22
C GLN A 200 -4.53 20.81 -19.25
N LYS A 201 -5.20 19.73 -18.82
CA LYS A 201 -5.81 18.75 -19.75
C LYS A 201 -6.81 19.43 -20.69
N GLN A 202 -7.67 20.30 -20.15
CA GLN A 202 -8.62 21.08 -20.96
C GLN A 202 -7.88 21.95 -22.00
N LEU A 203 -6.93 22.77 -21.56
CA LEU A 203 -6.19 23.70 -22.44
C LEU A 203 -5.44 22.94 -23.55
N ILE A 204 -4.78 21.83 -23.20
CA ILE A 204 -4.03 20.99 -24.12
C ILE A 204 -4.97 20.38 -25.19
N ARG A 205 -6.14 19.88 -24.80
CA ARG A 205 -7.13 19.35 -25.76
C ARG A 205 -7.58 20.41 -26.76
N GLU A 206 -7.84 21.63 -26.31
CA GLU A 206 -8.26 22.73 -27.20
C GLU A 206 -7.18 23.09 -28.23
N VAL A 207 -5.93 23.24 -27.78
CA VAL A 207 -4.80 23.54 -28.68
C VAL A 207 -4.54 22.39 -29.65
N ILE A 208 -4.56 21.14 -29.19
CA ILE A 208 -4.36 19.98 -30.07
C ILE A 208 -5.44 19.91 -31.15
N ARG A 209 -6.72 20.10 -30.78
CA ARG A 209 -7.82 20.11 -31.74
C ARG A 209 -7.61 21.21 -32.79
N ALA A 210 -7.19 22.40 -32.38
CA ALA A 210 -6.88 23.48 -33.32
C ALA A 210 -5.74 23.11 -34.28
N VAL A 211 -4.66 22.48 -33.80
CA VAL A 211 -3.56 22.01 -34.67
C VAL A 211 -4.04 20.91 -35.62
N MET A 212 -4.81 19.95 -35.14
CA MET A 212 -5.34 18.85 -35.97
C MET A 212 -6.28 19.36 -37.07
N THR A 213 -7.14 20.32 -36.76
CA THR A 213 -8.13 20.85 -37.70
C THR A 213 -7.51 21.86 -38.68
N ASN A 214 -6.72 22.80 -38.18
CA ASN A 214 -6.23 23.93 -39.00
C ASN A 214 -4.88 23.64 -39.66
N HIS A 215 -4.04 22.77 -39.06
CA HIS A 215 -2.65 22.51 -39.49
C HIS A 215 -2.30 21.02 -39.52
N PRO A 216 -3.01 20.19 -40.32
CA PRO A 216 -2.86 18.73 -40.31
C PRO A 216 -1.46 18.24 -40.69
N GLU A 217 -0.74 18.98 -41.53
CA GLU A 217 0.65 18.65 -41.88
C GLU A 217 1.60 18.89 -40.70
N ALA A 218 1.38 19.97 -39.93
CA ALA A 218 2.15 20.23 -38.73
C ALA A 218 1.84 19.19 -37.63
N TRP A 219 0.57 18.77 -37.53
CA TRP A 219 0.16 17.67 -36.66
C TRP A 219 0.91 16.37 -37.01
N LYS A 220 0.97 16.01 -38.30
CA LYS A 220 1.68 14.82 -38.75
C LYS A 220 3.16 14.83 -38.35
N GLN A 221 3.84 15.97 -38.53
CA GLN A 221 5.24 16.11 -38.12
C GLN A 221 5.44 15.95 -36.61
N LEU A 222 4.49 16.43 -35.79
CA LEU A 222 4.53 16.25 -34.34
C LEU A 222 4.37 14.77 -33.97
N VAL A 223 3.42 14.06 -34.60
CA VAL A 223 3.23 12.62 -34.39
C VAL A 223 4.48 11.85 -34.82
N ASP A 224 5.03 12.12 -35.99
CA ASP A 224 6.26 11.46 -36.48
C ASP A 224 7.46 11.69 -35.55
N LYS A 225 7.47 12.79 -34.80
CA LYS A 225 8.53 13.11 -33.83
C LYS A 225 8.34 12.44 -32.47
N TYR A 226 7.12 12.44 -31.95
CA TYR A 226 6.84 12.06 -30.55
C TYR A 226 6.19 10.69 -30.39
N ASP A 227 5.56 10.13 -31.44
CA ASP A 227 4.94 8.81 -31.44
C ASP A 227 5.00 8.16 -32.84
N LYS A 228 6.22 8.00 -33.37
CA LYS A 228 6.47 7.50 -34.75
C LYS A 228 5.84 6.14 -35.03
N ASP A 229 5.82 5.27 -34.02
CA ASP A 229 5.30 3.89 -34.12
C ASP A 229 3.81 3.82 -33.73
N TYR A 230 3.16 4.95 -33.46
CA TYR A 230 1.75 5.06 -33.06
C TYR A 230 1.40 4.24 -31.80
N GLN A 231 2.36 4.08 -30.89
CA GLN A 231 2.21 3.30 -29.66
C GLN A 231 1.16 3.89 -28.73
N TYR A 232 1.00 5.23 -28.74
CA TYR A 232 0.12 5.96 -27.84
C TYR A 232 -1.15 6.48 -28.53
N ARG A 233 -1.36 6.15 -29.81
CA ARG A 233 -2.50 6.64 -30.61
C ARG A 233 -3.87 6.35 -29.98
N GLY A 234 -4.03 5.17 -29.37
CA GLY A 234 -5.29 4.77 -28.72
C GLY A 234 -5.64 5.66 -27.53
N SER A 235 -4.76 5.70 -26.53
CA SER A 235 -4.94 6.52 -25.32
C SER A 235 -4.99 8.01 -25.63
N PHE A 236 -4.22 8.46 -26.62
CA PHE A 236 -4.26 9.83 -27.10
C PHE A 236 -5.64 10.20 -27.67
N ASN A 237 -6.23 9.34 -28.52
CA ASN A 237 -7.56 9.60 -29.07
C ASN A 237 -8.64 9.68 -27.98
N GLU A 238 -8.56 8.81 -26.97
CA GLU A 238 -9.45 8.88 -25.80
C GLU A 238 -9.28 10.19 -25.03
N PHE A 239 -8.03 10.62 -24.80
CA PHE A 239 -7.73 11.89 -24.15
C PHE A 239 -8.32 13.10 -24.89
N ILE A 240 -8.26 13.12 -26.22
CA ILE A 240 -8.81 14.21 -27.03
C ILE A 240 -10.34 14.19 -27.08
N GLN A 241 -10.99 13.03 -26.91
CA GLN A 241 -12.44 12.90 -26.90
C GLN A 241 -13.07 13.13 -25.51
N SER A 242 -12.28 13.04 -24.44
CA SER A 242 -12.74 13.30 -23.07
C SER A 242 -13.17 14.76 -22.87
N ASN A 243 -14.25 14.92 -22.09
CA ASN A 243 -14.85 16.21 -21.71
C ASN A 243 -14.79 16.45 -20.19
N ASP A 244 -14.02 15.62 -19.50
CA ASP A 244 -13.87 15.60 -18.04
C ASP A 244 -12.79 16.59 -17.57
#